data_AF-Q8KGH7-F1
#
_entry.id   AF-Q8KGH7-F1
#
_cell.length_a   1.000
_cell.length_b   1.000
_cell.length_c   1.000
_cell.angle_alpha   90.00
_cell.angle_beta   90.00
_cell.angle_gamma   90.00
#
_symmetry.space_group_name_H-M   'P 1'
#
loop_
_entity.id
_entity.type
_entity.pdbx_description
1 polymer ?
#
loop_
_entity_poly.entity_id
_entity_poly.type
_entity_poly.pdbx_seq_one_letter_code
_entity_poly.pdbx_strand_id
1 'polypeptide(L)'
;MQMLNDEWMCKALEAGASALRAVSDGHALPVDDLIAGVMAVELLTTPGRYASPFDLYDILHRARLLLNVPAFAGLPEGRAEAGRLLPMLERIRADQ
;
A
#
# COMPACT_ATOMS: atom_id res chain seq x y z
N MET A 1 -19.72 -6.25 -13.68
CA MET A 1 -19.42 -5.80 -12.30
C MET A 1 -18.02 -6.21 -11.86
N GLN A 2 -17.56 -7.42 -12.17
CA GLN A 2 -16.22 -7.92 -11.82
C GLN A 2 -15.06 -7.10 -12.46
N MET A 3 -15.15 -6.78 -13.76
CA MET A 3 -14.19 -5.89 -14.45
C MET A 3 -14.02 -4.51 -13.80
N LEU A 4 -15.09 -3.94 -13.25
CA LEU A 4 -15.06 -2.61 -12.61
C LEU A 4 -14.31 -2.65 -11.27
N ASN A 5 -14.35 -3.80 -10.57
CA ASN A 5 -13.61 -4.00 -9.33
C ASN A 5 -12.11 -4.21 -9.59
N ASP A 6 -11.74 -4.89 -10.69
CA ASP A 6 -10.33 -5.15 -10.99
C ASP A 6 -9.61 -3.87 -11.47
N GLU A 7 -10.24 -3.03 -12.30
CA GLU A 7 -9.67 -1.73 -12.72
C GLU A 7 -9.49 -0.77 -11.53
N TRP A 8 -10.49 -0.68 -10.65
CA TRP A 8 -10.39 0.12 -9.42
C TRP A 8 -9.25 -0.38 -8.53
N MET A 9 -9.14 -1.71 -8.37
CA MET A 9 -8.12 -2.32 -7.52
C MET A 9 -6.71 -2.04 -8.03
N CYS A 10 -6.47 -2.15 -9.34
CA CYS A 10 -5.18 -1.81 -9.94
C CYS A 10 -4.81 -0.33 -9.72
N LYS A 11 -5.77 0.59 -9.92
CA LYS A 11 -5.55 2.03 -9.68
C LYS A 11 -5.28 2.34 -8.21
N ALA A 12 -6.01 1.68 -7.31
CA ALA A 12 -5.84 1.85 -5.88
C ALA A 12 -4.47 1.34 -5.40
N LEU A 13 -4.02 0.17 -5.88
CA LEU A 13 -2.68 -0.35 -5.61
C LEU A 13 -1.59 0.57 -6.19
N GLU A 14 -1.79 1.12 -7.38
CA GLU A 14 -0.88 2.09 -7.99
C GLU A 14 -0.79 3.40 -7.19
N ALA A 15 -1.91 3.93 -6.71
CA ALA A 15 -1.95 5.08 -5.81
C ALA A 15 -1.18 4.81 -4.52
N GLY A 16 -1.41 3.66 -3.88
CA GLY A 16 -0.67 3.26 -2.68
C GLY A 16 0.84 3.16 -2.92
N ALA A 17 1.26 2.61 -4.07
CA ALA A 17 2.67 2.54 -4.44
C ALA A 17 3.26 3.94 -4.69
N SER A 18 2.51 4.84 -5.33
CA SER A 18 2.90 6.25 -5.50
C SER A 18 3.11 6.94 -4.15
N ALA A 19 2.21 6.73 -3.19
CA ALA A 19 2.32 7.30 -1.85
C ALA A 19 3.55 6.80 -1.08
N LEU A 20 3.81 5.48 -1.13
CA LEU A 20 5.01 4.90 -0.52
C LEU A 20 6.29 5.39 -1.18
N ARG A 21 6.30 5.54 -2.51
CA ARG A 21 7.43 6.11 -3.25
C ARG A 21 7.70 7.54 -2.84
N ALA A 22 6.67 8.38 -2.75
CA ALA A 22 6.80 9.75 -2.29
C ALA A 22 7.45 9.83 -0.90
N VAL A 23 7.00 9.01 0.05
CA VAL A 23 7.60 8.97 1.40
C VAL A 23 9.04 8.46 1.35
N SER A 24 9.31 7.39 0.62
CA SER A 24 10.66 6.84 0.45
C SER A 24 11.64 7.88 -0.10
N ASP A 25 11.18 8.71 -1.04
CA ASP A 25 11.94 9.81 -1.66
C ASP A 25 12.04 11.06 -0.76
N GLY A 26 11.41 11.03 0.43
CA GLY A 26 11.46 12.10 1.42
C GLY A 26 10.43 13.22 1.20
N HIS A 27 9.42 12.97 0.38
CA HIS A 27 8.27 13.87 0.21
C HIS A 27 7.20 13.63 1.27
N ALA A 28 6.24 14.56 1.36
CA ALA A 28 5.08 14.42 2.24
C ALA A 28 4.24 13.20 1.82
N LEU A 29 3.69 12.48 2.80
CA LEU A 29 2.80 11.33 2.57
C LEU A 29 1.49 11.78 1.89
N PRO A 30 1.18 11.29 0.67
CA PRO A 30 -0.15 11.41 0.09
C PRO A 30 -1.09 10.44 0.82
N VAL A 31 -1.78 10.94 1.84
CA VAL A 31 -2.57 10.11 2.77
C VAL A 31 -3.68 9.34 2.06
N ASP A 32 -4.45 10.03 1.19
CA ASP A 32 -5.60 9.43 0.50
C ASP A 32 -5.17 8.30 -0.46
N ASP A 33 -4.03 8.47 -1.12
CA ASP A 33 -3.47 7.47 -2.03
C ASP A 33 -3.00 6.23 -1.25
N LEU A 34 -2.37 6.41 -0.08
CA LEU A 34 -2.01 5.30 0.79
C LEU A 34 -3.25 4.57 1.33
N ILE A 35 -4.30 5.31 1.69
CA ILE A 35 -5.59 4.72 2.11
C ILE A 35 -6.17 3.87 0.97
N ALA A 36 -6.20 4.39 -0.27
CA ALA A 36 -6.69 3.64 -1.42
C ALA A 36 -5.93 2.32 -1.61
N GLY A 37 -4.59 2.37 -1.54
CA GLY A 37 -3.75 1.16 -1.61
C GLY A 37 -4.04 0.16 -0.50
N VAL A 38 -4.17 0.62 0.74
CA VAL A 38 -4.51 -0.23 1.90
C VAL A 38 -5.88 -0.89 1.72
N MET A 39 -6.90 -0.15 1.27
CA MET A 39 -8.22 -0.71 0.99
C MET A 39 -8.17 -1.80 -0.08
N ALA A 40 -7.37 -1.61 -1.13
CA ALA A 40 -7.16 -2.63 -2.15
C ALA A 40 -6.49 -3.90 -1.58
N VAL A 41 -5.46 -3.73 -0.75
CA VAL A 41 -4.80 -4.85 -0.05
C VAL A 41 -5.77 -5.59 0.89
N GLU A 42 -6.65 -4.88 1.60
CA GLU A 42 -7.69 -5.50 2.44
C GLU A 42 -8.65 -6.35 1.60
N LEU A 43 -9.08 -5.88 0.42
CA LEU A 43 -9.96 -6.64 -0.45
C LEU A 43 -9.30 -7.92 -0.99
N LEU A 44 -7.97 -7.94 -1.12
CA LEU A 44 -7.21 -9.14 -1.49
C LEU A 44 -7.14 -10.20 -0.39
N THR A 45 -7.53 -9.88 0.85
CA THR A 45 -7.68 -10.87 1.92
C THR A 45 -8.97 -11.71 1.78
N THR A 46 -9.86 -11.32 0.87
CA THR A 46 -11.12 -12.03 0.61
C THR A 46 -10.86 -13.39 -0.05
N PRO A 47 -11.60 -14.46 0.31
CA PRO A 47 -11.44 -15.78 -0.30
C PRO A 47 -11.47 -15.75 -1.84
N GLY A 48 -10.54 -16.45 -2.49
CA GLY A 48 -10.44 -16.56 -3.95
C GLY A 48 -9.45 -15.61 -4.62
N ARG A 49 -8.71 -14.79 -3.86
CA ARG A 49 -7.59 -13.97 -4.35
C ARG A 49 -6.25 -14.61 -3.94
N TYR A 50 -5.28 -14.63 -4.86
CA TYR A 50 -3.98 -15.29 -4.66
C TYR A 50 -2.92 -14.26 -4.26
N ALA A 51 -2.77 -14.03 -2.96
CA ALA A 51 -1.63 -13.30 -2.41
C ALA A 51 -1.21 -13.96 -1.09
N SER A 52 0.08 -13.86 -0.75
CA SER A 52 0.61 -14.38 0.52
C SER A 52 -0.09 -13.66 1.69
N PRO A 53 -0.82 -14.37 2.57
CA PRO A 53 -1.53 -13.73 3.69
C PRO A 53 -0.60 -13.00 4.65
N PHE A 54 0.65 -13.47 4.79
CA PHE A 54 1.67 -12.82 5.60
C PHE A 54 2.10 -11.48 5.01
N ASP A 55 2.27 -11.40 3.69
CA ASP A 55 2.66 -10.16 3.02
C ASP A 55 1.53 -9.12 3.10
N LEU A 56 0.28 -9.56 2.91
CA LEU A 56 -0.89 -8.70 3.08
C LEU A 56 -0.98 -8.15 4.51
N TYR A 57 -0.85 -9.02 5.52
CA TYR A 57 -0.89 -8.60 6.92
C TYR A 57 0.23 -7.61 7.26
N ASP A 58 1.45 -7.88 6.83
CA ASP A 58 2.61 -7.04 7.14
C ASP A 58 2.47 -5.64 6.49
N ILE A 59 1.97 -5.57 5.25
CA ILE A 59 1.65 -4.28 4.61
C ILE A 59 0.60 -3.51 5.40
N LEU A 60 -0.53 -4.14 5.71
CA LEU A 60 -1.63 -3.46 6.43
C LEU A 60 -1.18 -2.97 7.80
N HIS A 61 -0.42 -3.80 8.53
CA HIS A 61 0.06 -3.45 9.87
C HIS A 61 0.98 -2.23 9.84
N ARG A 62 1.91 -2.15 8.89
CA ARG A 62 2.92 -1.10 8.82
C ARG A 62 2.46 0.15 8.09
N ALA A 63 1.62 0.03 7.06
CA ALA A 63 0.98 1.18 6.44
C ALA A 63 0.13 1.96 7.47
N ARG A 64 -0.47 1.25 8.44
CA ARG A 64 -1.20 1.88 9.54
C ARG A 64 -0.33 2.76 10.44
N LEU A 65 0.96 2.47 10.58
CA LEU A 65 1.90 3.34 11.31
C LEU A 65 2.09 4.68 10.59
N LEU A 66 2.25 4.64 9.26
CA LEU A 66 2.37 5.83 8.42
C LEU A 66 1.07 6.68 8.46
N LEU A 67 -0.09 6.03 8.43
CA LEU A 67 -1.39 6.70 8.44
C LEU A 67 -1.76 7.31 9.80
N ASN A 68 -1.50 6.60 10.90
CA ASN A 68 -1.85 7.06 12.24
C ASN A 68 -0.91 8.16 12.75
N VAL A 69 0.33 8.17 12.26
CA VAL A 69 1.34 9.14 12.66
C VAL A 69 1.99 9.72 11.40
N PRO A 70 1.34 10.64 10.66
CA PRO A 70 1.91 11.18 9.43
C PRO A 70 3.29 11.84 9.61
N ALA A 71 3.58 12.37 10.79
CA ALA A 71 4.90 12.90 11.14
C ALA A 71 5.99 11.82 11.12
N PHE A 72 5.66 10.56 11.39
CA PHE A 72 6.59 9.42 11.32
C PHE A 72 7.11 9.21 9.89
N ALA A 73 6.27 9.42 8.87
CA ALA A 73 6.68 9.34 7.46
C ALA A 73 7.80 10.35 7.10
N GLY A 74 7.90 11.46 7.83
CA GLY A 74 8.97 12.45 7.63
C GLY A 74 10.33 12.02 8.20
N LEU A 75 10.36 11.05 9.11
CA LEU A 75 11.56 10.57 9.80
C LEU A 75 12.32 9.52 8.95
N PRO A 76 13.65 9.36 9.14
CA PRO A 76 14.43 8.33 8.43
C PRO A 76 13.83 6.92 8.54
N GLU A 77 13.30 6.56 9.70
CA GLU A 77 12.67 5.26 9.95
C GLU A 77 11.38 5.10 9.15
N GLY A 78 10.57 6.16 9.03
CA GLY A 78 9.36 6.14 8.21
C GLY A 78 9.67 6.02 6.72
N ARG A 79 10.74 6.66 6.24
CA ARG A 79 11.21 6.52 4.85
C ARG A 79 11.73 5.12 4.57
N ALA A 80 12.50 4.55 5.49
CA ALA A 80 12.98 3.18 5.39
C ALA A 80 11.81 2.18 5.37
N GLU A 81 10.79 2.42 6.21
CA GLU A 81 9.58 1.61 6.21
C GLU A 81 8.83 1.69 4.88
N ALA A 82 8.64 2.90 4.34
CA ALA A 82 8.00 3.09 3.04
C ALA A 82 8.78 2.38 1.91
N GLY A 83 10.11 2.48 1.92
CA GLY A 83 10.98 1.79 0.96
C GLY A 83 10.93 0.25 1.09
N ARG A 84 10.61 -0.29 2.27
CA ARG A 84 10.38 -1.73 2.48
C ARG A 84 9.01 -2.17 1.97
N LEU A 85 7.98 -1.36 2.20
CA LEU A 85 6.60 -1.66 1.79
C LEU A 85 6.38 -1.53 0.28
N LEU A 86 7.04 -0.56 -0.36
CA LEU A 86 6.89 -0.29 -1.80
C LEU A 86 7.05 -1.54 -2.69
N PRO A 87 8.17 -2.29 -2.62
CA PRO A 87 8.34 -3.48 -3.47
C PRO A 87 7.34 -4.60 -3.16
N MET A 88 6.85 -4.70 -1.92
CA MET A 88 5.82 -5.68 -1.56
C MET A 88 4.49 -5.34 -2.24
N LEU A 89 4.10 -4.06 -2.21
CA LEU A 89 2.88 -3.58 -2.83
C LEU A 89 2.95 -3.64 -4.36
N GLU A 90 4.11 -3.30 -4.95
CA GLU A 90 4.34 -3.39 -6.39
C GLU A 90 4.25 -4.84 -6.89
N ARG A 91 4.75 -5.81 -6.11
CA ARG A 91 4.59 -7.23 -6.43
C ARG A 91 3.13 -7.65 -6.40
N ILE A 92 2.39 -7.30 -5.34
CA ILE A 92 0.96 -7.61 -5.25
C ILE A 92 0.18 -7.05 -6.43
N ARG A 93 0.49 -5.82 -6.84
CA ARG A 93 -0.11 -5.17 -8.02
C ARG A 93 0.22 -5.91 -9.31
N ALA A 94 1.43 -6.42 -9.47
CA ALA A 94 1.82 -7.19 -10.66
C ALA A 94 1.11 -8.55 -10.76
N ASP A 95 0.63 -9.06 -9.62
CA ASP A 95 -0.10 -10.33 -9.53
C ASP A 95 -1.63 -10.16 -9.73
N GLN A 96 -2.15 -8.93 -9.88
CA GLN A 96 -3.56 -8.63 -10.17
C GLN A 96 -3.80 -8.40 -11.67
#